data_AF-A0A662IRY3-F1
#
_entry.id   AF-A0A662IRY3-F1
#
_cell.length_a   1.000
_cell.length_b   1.000
_cell.length_c   1.000
_cell.angle_alpha   90.00
_cell.angle_beta   90.00
_cell.angle_gamma   90.00
#
_symmetry.space_group_name_H-M   'P 1'
#
loop_
_entity.id
_entity.type
_entity.pdbx_description
1 polymer ?
#
loop_
_entity_poly.entity_id
_entity_poly.type
_entity_poly.pdbx_seq_one_letter_code
_entity_poly.pdbx_strand_id
1 'polypeptide(L)'
;MIYKVFYITFLFMIFHVVDIIGFGGLMIYLLPLISCSLVLLVTLKLYGYSGLRIPPIHKTTIVIGLLIAMLQIVLLIDAGFLMGFGRSPYSHTLTGVLINSAYVLFIPLTIEYSRAYVLKGVRKPLRALILTASLYTFLLVSPIRLLGLLRAEPLEILDFLGLQIITTFTWNLLASVLVLLAGPLASLAYRVPIEAFWRFSPILPNLTWGWKVITGVVPPIVGFTALIYQATPSQFRKLGIRPEREGGIRTLKRERREILWTTIFCIVAILAIWFATGLLGVFPSI
;
A
#
# COMPACT_ATOMS: atom_id res chain seq x y z
N MET A 1 5.48 -5.95 24.92
CA MET A 1 4.11 -5.84 24.38
C MET A 1 3.51 -4.47 24.72
N ILE A 2 3.56 -4.05 25.99
CA ILE A 2 3.07 -2.75 26.49
C ILE A 2 3.62 -1.54 25.68
N TYR A 3 4.94 -1.45 25.47
CA TYR A 3 5.53 -0.34 24.69
C TYR A 3 5.00 -0.22 23.25
N LYS A 4 4.65 -1.35 22.61
CA LYS A 4 4.07 -1.32 21.26
C LYS A 4 2.64 -0.80 21.26
N VAL A 5 1.86 -1.09 22.30
CA VAL A 5 0.49 -0.58 22.43
C VAL A 5 0.52 0.93 22.59
N PHE A 6 1.32 1.46 23.51
CA PHE A 6 1.50 2.92 23.67
C PHE A 6 1.95 3.60 22.38
N TYR A 7 2.91 2.99 21.66
CA TYR A 7 3.37 3.51 20.39
C TYR A 7 2.27 3.53 19.31
N ILE A 8 1.43 2.48 19.22
CA ILE A 8 0.30 2.44 18.28
C ILE A 8 -0.74 3.50 18.64
N THR A 9 -1.05 3.70 19.92
CA THR A 9 -1.94 4.76 20.38
C THR A 9 -1.38 6.15 20.02
N PHE A 10 -0.07 6.36 20.22
CA PHE A 10 0.61 7.59 19.82
C PHE A 10 0.53 7.84 18.30
N LEU A 11 0.77 6.82 17.48
CA LEU A 11 0.60 6.90 16.03
C LEU A 11 -0.82 7.32 15.64
N PHE A 12 -1.83 6.63 16.19
CA PHE A 12 -3.23 6.89 15.87
C PHE A 12 -3.64 8.32 16.26
N MET A 13 -3.22 8.77 17.44
CA MET A 13 -3.46 10.13 17.90
C MET A 13 -2.85 11.16 16.95
N ILE A 14 -1.58 11.01 16.57
CA ILE A 14 -0.90 11.98 15.70
C ILE A 14 -1.57 12.08 14.32
N PHE A 15 -1.96 10.96 13.71
CA PHE A 15 -2.57 10.97 12.37
C PHE A 15 -4.00 11.53 12.36
N HIS A 16 -4.82 11.25 13.38
CA HIS A 16 -6.21 11.71 13.39
C HIS A 16 -6.42 13.08 14.04
N VAL A 17 -5.59 13.49 15.01
CA VAL A 17 -5.70 14.83 15.62
C VAL A 17 -5.44 15.92 14.59
N VAL A 18 -4.48 15.71 13.68
CA VAL A 18 -4.18 16.63 12.58
C VAL A 18 -5.37 16.78 11.64
N ASP A 19 -6.05 15.68 11.31
CA ASP A 19 -7.24 15.67 10.44
C ASP A 19 -8.44 16.37 11.08
N ILE A 20 -8.61 16.30 12.41
CA ILE A 20 -9.78 16.84 13.11
C ILE A 20 -9.67 18.35 13.35
N ILE A 21 -8.48 18.88 13.65
CA ILE A 21 -8.33 20.29 14.09
C ILE A 21 -8.55 21.30 12.94
N GLY A 22 -8.55 20.86 11.67
CA GLY A 22 -9.03 21.68 10.55
C GLY A 22 -8.25 22.99 10.36
N PHE A 23 -6.92 22.92 10.34
CA PHE A 23 -6.06 24.09 10.13
C PHE A 23 -6.26 24.71 8.73
N GLY A 24 -5.99 26.02 8.61
CA GLY A 24 -6.04 26.77 7.35
C GLY A 24 -4.65 27.15 6.82
N GLY A 25 -4.57 27.48 5.53
CA GLY A 25 -3.37 28.07 4.91
C GLY A 25 -2.15 27.15 4.92
N LEU A 26 -0.96 27.71 5.19
CA LEU A 26 0.31 26.97 5.20
C LEU A 26 0.36 25.86 6.26
N MET A 27 -0.40 25.98 7.34
CA MET A 27 -0.39 25.01 8.45
C MET A 27 -0.94 23.64 8.04
N ILE A 28 -1.80 23.58 7.02
CA ILE A 28 -2.29 22.31 6.42
C ILE A 28 -1.12 21.49 5.88
N TYR A 29 -0.08 22.15 5.38
CA TYR A 29 1.09 21.48 4.79
C TYR A 29 2.19 21.19 5.82
N LEU A 30 2.43 22.14 6.73
CA LEU A 30 3.51 22.03 7.71
C LEU A 30 3.20 21.03 8.82
N LEU A 31 1.97 21.01 9.32
CA LEU A 31 1.63 20.19 10.48
C LEU A 31 1.75 18.68 10.21
N PRO A 32 1.27 18.12 9.08
CA PRO A 32 1.49 16.71 8.76
C PRO A 32 2.98 16.36 8.63
N LEU A 33 3.79 17.26 8.06
CA LEU A 33 5.22 17.06 7.93
C LEU A 33 5.92 17.02 9.29
N ILE A 34 5.66 18.00 10.16
CA ILE A 34 6.22 18.06 11.52
C ILE A 34 5.82 16.82 12.33
N SER A 35 4.53 16.48 12.31
CA SER A 35 3.99 15.29 12.95
C SER A 35 4.66 14.01 12.46
N CYS A 36 4.82 13.87 11.13
CA CYS A 36 5.47 12.71 10.55
C CYS A 36 6.96 12.64 10.88
N SER A 37 7.67 13.78 10.86
CA SER A 37 9.07 13.85 11.28
C SER A 37 9.25 13.44 12.74
N LEU A 38 8.39 13.92 13.65
CA LEU A 38 8.40 13.54 15.06
C LEU A 38 8.20 12.03 15.23
N VAL A 39 7.17 11.48 14.59
CA VAL A 39 6.91 10.03 14.61
C VAL A 39 8.10 9.26 14.05
N LEU A 40 8.69 9.70 12.93
CA LEU A 40 9.84 9.04 12.32
C LEU A 40 11.04 9.03 13.27
N LEU A 41 11.37 10.16 13.92
CA LEU A 41 12.47 10.25 14.88
C LEU A 41 12.27 9.31 16.08
N VAL A 42 11.07 9.30 16.67
CA VAL A 42 10.72 8.38 17.76
C VAL A 42 10.86 6.93 17.28
N THR A 43 10.37 6.64 16.07
CA THR A 43 10.43 5.31 15.48
C THR A 43 11.87 4.85 15.26
N LEU A 44 12.74 5.69 14.69
CA LEU A 44 14.15 5.37 14.47
C LEU A 44 14.87 5.08 15.79
N LYS A 45 14.58 5.87 16.84
CA LYS A 45 15.11 5.65 18.19
C LYS A 45 14.67 4.30 18.77
N LEU A 46 13.39 3.94 18.62
CA LEU A 46 12.85 2.67 19.12
C LEU A 46 13.26 1.46 18.27
N TYR A 47 13.43 1.65 16.97
CA TYR A 47 13.80 0.60 16.02
C TYR A 47 15.28 0.24 16.16
N GLY A 48 16.13 1.22 16.46
CA GLY A 48 17.57 1.09 16.67
C GLY A 48 18.38 0.99 15.37
N TYR A 49 19.65 1.41 15.44
CA TYR A 49 20.57 1.47 14.27
C TYR A 49 20.84 0.10 13.61
N SER A 50 20.69 -1.00 14.35
CA SER A 50 20.84 -2.36 13.81
C SER A 50 19.76 -2.75 12.80
N GLY A 51 18.59 -2.09 12.82
CA GLY A 51 17.50 -2.33 11.88
C GLY A 51 17.65 -1.62 10.52
N LEU A 52 18.59 -0.68 10.40
CA LEU A 52 18.89 0.06 9.16
C LEU A 52 19.82 -0.70 8.21
N ARG A 53 20.45 -1.80 8.66
CA ARG A 53 21.32 -2.63 7.82
C ARG A 53 20.47 -3.49 6.90
N ILE A 54 20.78 -3.47 5.61
CA ILE A 54 20.11 -4.27 4.57
C ILE A 54 20.97 -5.51 4.29
N PRO A 55 20.62 -6.69 4.81
CA PRO A 55 21.23 -7.93 4.34
C PRO A 55 21.11 -8.10 2.82
N PRO A 56 22.12 -8.65 2.13
CA PRO A 56 22.13 -8.79 0.67
C PRO A 56 20.96 -9.62 0.11
N ILE A 57 20.40 -10.55 0.90
CA ILE A 57 19.21 -11.37 0.58
C ILE A 57 17.96 -10.49 0.34
N HIS A 58 17.97 -9.22 0.76
CA HIS A 58 16.84 -8.29 0.61
C HIS A 58 16.80 -7.54 -0.71
N LYS A 59 17.88 -7.58 -1.52
CA LYS A 59 17.94 -6.86 -2.80
C LYS A 59 16.84 -7.30 -3.77
N THR A 60 16.61 -8.61 -3.92
CA THR A 60 15.56 -9.13 -4.80
C THR A 60 14.17 -8.66 -4.39
N THR A 61 13.85 -8.66 -3.09
CA THR A 61 12.56 -8.18 -2.59
C THR A 61 12.37 -6.68 -2.81
N ILE A 62 13.43 -5.88 -2.67
CA ILE A 62 13.41 -4.44 -3.00
C ILE A 62 13.12 -4.23 -4.49
N VAL A 63 13.80 -4.98 -5.36
CA VAL A 63 13.59 -4.92 -6.82
C VAL A 63 12.16 -5.34 -7.16
N ILE A 64 11.61 -6.39 -6.54
CA ILE A 64 10.21 -6.79 -6.73
C ILE A 64 9.27 -5.64 -6.32
N GLY A 65 9.51 -4.99 -5.17
CA GLY A 65 8.74 -3.82 -4.74
C GLY A 65 8.72 -2.71 -5.80
N LEU A 66 9.89 -2.40 -6.36
CA LEU A 66 10.03 -1.41 -7.44
C LEU A 66 9.28 -1.81 -8.72
N LEU A 67 9.39 -3.09 -9.13
CA LEU A 67 8.69 -3.61 -10.30
C LEU A 67 7.17 -3.58 -10.14
N ILE A 68 6.65 -3.82 -8.93
CA ILE A 68 5.22 -3.70 -8.63
C ILE A 68 4.77 -2.24 -8.76
N ALA A 69 5.58 -1.29 -8.28
CA ALA A 69 5.29 0.13 -8.45
C ALA A 69 5.26 0.53 -9.93
N MET A 70 6.24 0.08 -10.71
CA MET A 70 6.27 0.31 -12.16
C MET A 70 5.05 -0.29 -12.85
N LEU A 71 4.69 -1.53 -12.53
CA LEU A 71 3.47 -2.17 -13.05
C LEU A 71 2.23 -1.33 -12.73
N GLN A 72 2.09 -0.85 -11.50
CA GLN A 72 0.96 -0.03 -11.12
C GLN A 72 0.90 1.30 -11.87
N ILE A 73 2.04 1.97 -12.06
CA ILE A 73 2.12 3.20 -12.84
C ILE A 73 1.76 2.96 -14.30
N VAL A 74 2.25 1.87 -14.91
CA VAL A 74 1.90 1.47 -16.28
C VAL A 74 0.39 1.23 -16.39
N LEU A 75 -0.21 0.46 -15.48
CA LEU A 75 -1.65 0.23 -15.47
C LEU A 75 -2.46 1.52 -15.31
N LEU A 76 -1.98 2.48 -14.51
CA LEU A 76 -2.61 3.79 -14.36
C LEU A 76 -2.53 4.61 -15.65
N ILE A 77 -1.39 4.59 -16.34
CA ILE A 77 -1.19 5.26 -17.63
C ILE A 77 -2.09 4.63 -18.71
N ASP A 78 -2.10 3.30 -18.81
CA ASP A 78 -2.93 2.55 -19.76
C ASP A 78 -4.42 2.83 -19.53
N ALA A 79 -4.86 2.81 -18.26
CA ALA A 79 -6.22 3.17 -17.92
C ALA A 79 -6.53 4.64 -18.25
N GLY A 80 -5.56 5.54 -18.13
CA GLY A 80 -5.66 6.93 -18.59
C GLY A 80 -5.79 7.07 -20.10
N PHE A 81 -5.14 6.21 -20.90
CA PHE A 81 -5.36 6.19 -22.34
C PHE A 81 -6.77 5.74 -22.73
N LEU A 82 -7.37 4.83 -21.95
CA LEU A 82 -8.73 4.34 -22.18
C LEU A 82 -9.81 5.31 -21.70
N MET A 83 -9.58 5.99 -20.56
CA MET A 83 -10.59 6.83 -19.87
C MET A 83 -10.33 8.34 -19.96
N GLY A 84 -9.18 8.74 -20.48
CA GLY A 84 -8.73 10.12 -20.52
C GLY A 84 -7.89 10.54 -19.31
N PHE A 85 -7.22 11.69 -19.46
CA PHE A 85 -6.40 12.32 -18.44
C PHE A 85 -7.04 13.62 -17.94
N GLY A 86 -6.87 13.90 -16.65
CA GLY A 86 -7.19 15.17 -16.01
C GLY A 86 -5.93 15.88 -15.53
N ARG A 87 -6.10 17.14 -15.09
CA ARG A 87 -5.01 17.90 -14.45
C ARG A 87 -4.74 17.39 -13.04
N SER A 88 -3.48 17.44 -12.64
CA SER A 88 -3.07 17.14 -11.27
C SER A 88 -3.67 18.15 -10.28
N PRO A 89 -4.15 17.69 -9.10
CA PRO A 89 -4.59 18.57 -8.04
C PRO A 89 -3.42 19.24 -7.31
N TYR A 90 -2.18 18.82 -7.57
CA TYR A 90 -1.00 19.32 -6.89
C TYR A 90 -0.41 20.55 -7.62
N SER A 91 0.10 21.51 -6.86
CA SER A 91 0.79 22.66 -7.43
C SER A 91 2.16 22.29 -7.99
N HIS A 92 2.45 22.73 -9.21
CA HIS A 92 3.74 22.56 -9.88
C HIS A 92 4.58 23.85 -9.90
N THR A 93 4.25 24.84 -9.07
CA THR A 93 5.13 25.98 -8.79
C THR A 93 6.37 25.52 -8.01
N LEU A 94 7.44 26.32 -7.96
CA LEU A 94 8.65 25.98 -7.18
C LEU A 94 8.31 25.64 -5.72
N THR A 95 7.44 26.43 -5.08
CA THR A 95 6.95 26.18 -3.72
C THR A 95 6.12 24.90 -3.63
N GLY A 96 5.24 24.63 -4.60
CA GLY A 96 4.45 23.41 -4.68
C GLY A 96 5.33 22.15 -4.82
N VAL A 97 6.34 22.20 -5.69
CA VAL A 97 7.31 21.11 -5.89
C VAL A 97 8.11 20.83 -4.61
N LEU A 98 8.53 21.87 -3.88
CA LEU A 98 9.22 21.69 -2.59
C LEU A 98 8.32 21.01 -1.55
N ILE A 99 7.06 21.44 -1.44
CA ILE A 99 6.07 20.81 -0.54
C ILE A 99 5.83 19.36 -0.96
N ASN A 100 5.57 19.10 -2.24
CA ASN A 100 5.35 17.75 -2.76
C ASN A 100 6.54 16.84 -2.49
N SER A 101 7.76 17.34 -2.66
CA SER A 101 9.00 16.61 -2.36
C SER A 101 9.09 16.23 -0.89
N ALA A 102 8.78 17.16 0.02
CA ALA A 102 8.74 16.86 1.45
C ALA A 102 7.70 15.77 1.76
N TYR A 103 6.52 15.82 1.15
CA TYR A 103 5.49 14.79 1.36
C TYR A 103 5.88 13.42 0.82
N VAL A 104 6.44 13.35 -0.39
CA VAL A 104 6.92 12.09 -1.01
C VAL A 104 8.01 11.42 -0.16
N LEU A 105 8.80 12.20 0.56
CA LEU A 105 9.86 11.68 1.43
C LEU A 105 9.32 11.32 2.82
N PHE A 106 8.80 12.30 3.56
CA PHE A 106 8.52 12.12 4.99
C PHE A 106 7.33 11.20 5.25
N ILE A 107 6.22 11.32 4.52
CA ILE A 107 5.02 10.53 4.81
C ILE A 107 5.29 9.02 4.59
N PRO A 108 5.83 8.56 3.44
CA PRO A 108 6.16 7.15 3.27
C PRO A 108 7.22 6.68 4.26
N LEU A 109 8.28 7.47 4.52
CA LEU A 109 9.31 7.09 5.51
C LEU A 109 8.67 6.82 6.89
N THR A 110 7.83 7.72 7.36
CA THR A 110 7.15 7.56 8.66
C THR A 110 6.29 6.31 8.69
N ILE A 111 5.44 6.09 7.70
CA ILE A 111 4.53 4.93 7.63
C ILE A 111 5.33 3.62 7.54
N GLU A 112 6.37 3.57 6.72
CA GLU A 112 7.09 2.32 6.48
C GLU A 112 8.01 1.93 7.63
N TYR A 113 8.71 2.89 8.23
CA TYR A 113 9.53 2.62 9.42
C TYR A 113 8.67 2.31 10.64
N SER A 114 7.54 2.99 10.83
CA SER A 114 6.61 2.68 11.93
C SER A 114 6.05 1.27 11.79
N ARG A 115 5.72 0.86 10.55
CA ARG A 115 5.30 -0.50 10.24
C ARG A 115 6.38 -1.53 10.56
N ALA A 116 7.62 -1.23 10.21
CA ALA A 116 8.76 -2.09 10.53
C ALA A 116 8.92 -2.29 12.04
N TYR A 117 8.72 -1.25 12.84
CA TYR A 117 8.75 -1.35 14.30
C TYR A 117 7.59 -2.21 14.85
N VAL A 118 6.37 -2.01 14.34
CA VAL A 118 5.19 -2.82 14.73
C VAL A 118 5.42 -4.30 14.44
N LEU A 119 5.95 -4.64 13.26
CA LEU A 119 6.22 -6.02 12.83
C LEU A 119 7.49 -6.65 13.43
N LYS A 120 8.37 -5.86 14.08
CA LYS A 120 9.62 -6.35 14.66
C LYS A 120 9.39 -7.45 15.71
N GLY A 121 9.97 -8.62 15.52
CA GLY A 121 9.97 -9.70 16.51
C GLY A 121 8.60 -10.35 16.78
N VAL A 122 7.66 -10.27 15.83
CA VAL A 122 6.35 -10.90 16.00
C VAL A 122 6.45 -12.42 15.82
N ARG A 123 5.78 -13.18 16.70
CA ARG A 123 5.78 -14.65 16.70
C ARG A 123 4.78 -15.30 15.72
N LYS A 124 3.68 -14.60 15.43
CA LYS A 124 2.58 -15.09 14.55
C LYS A 124 2.46 -14.19 13.32
N PRO A 125 3.36 -14.35 12.32
CA PRO A 125 3.52 -13.40 11.22
C PRO A 125 2.25 -13.18 10.40
N LEU A 126 1.50 -14.22 10.04
CA LEU A 126 0.25 -14.06 9.28
C LEU A 126 -0.79 -13.18 10.00
N ARG A 127 -1.03 -13.44 11.29
CA ARG A 127 -1.94 -12.59 12.10
C ARG A 127 -1.40 -11.18 12.22
N ALA A 128 -0.09 -11.03 12.37
CA ALA A 128 0.58 -9.73 12.44
C ALA A 128 0.38 -8.93 11.15
N LEU A 129 0.50 -9.57 9.99
CA LEU A 129 0.30 -8.94 8.68
C LEU A 129 -1.12 -8.42 8.54
N ILE A 130 -2.12 -9.24 8.85
CA ILE A 130 -3.53 -8.84 8.77
C ILE A 130 -3.82 -7.67 9.71
N LEU A 131 -3.44 -7.79 10.99
CA LEU A 131 -3.67 -6.73 11.99
C LEU A 131 -2.93 -5.43 11.65
N THR A 132 -1.71 -5.55 11.14
CA THR A 132 -0.91 -4.38 10.73
C THR A 132 -1.52 -3.73 9.49
N ALA A 133 -1.93 -4.51 8.50
CA ALA A 133 -2.60 -4.00 7.31
C ALA A 133 -3.89 -3.27 7.67
N SER A 134 -4.72 -3.85 8.54
CA SER A 134 -5.93 -3.19 9.06
C SER A 134 -5.58 -1.90 9.81
N LEU A 135 -4.59 -1.91 10.71
CA LEU A 135 -4.15 -0.73 11.45
C LEU A 135 -3.79 0.43 10.51
N TYR A 136 -2.91 0.20 9.53
CA TYR A 136 -2.49 1.26 8.60
C TYR A 136 -3.59 1.65 7.61
N THR A 137 -4.57 0.78 7.37
CA THR A 137 -5.74 1.12 6.57
C THR A 137 -6.59 2.14 7.30
N PHE A 138 -6.98 1.86 8.55
CA PHE A 138 -7.78 2.78 9.33
C PHE A 138 -7.03 4.07 9.72
N LEU A 139 -5.71 4.00 9.88
CA LEU A 139 -4.88 5.18 10.12
C LEU A 139 -4.86 6.14 8.93
N LEU A 140 -5.00 5.65 7.69
CA LEU A 140 -5.02 6.46 6.47
C LEU A 140 -6.43 6.84 6.01
N VAL A 141 -7.47 6.24 6.58
CA VAL A 141 -8.86 6.56 6.28
C VAL A 141 -9.32 7.69 7.20
N SER A 142 -9.78 8.80 6.61
CA SER A 142 -10.28 9.94 7.39
C SER A 142 -11.52 9.56 8.21
N PRO A 143 -11.54 9.82 9.53
CA PRO A 143 -12.70 9.58 10.39
C PRO A 143 -13.95 10.34 9.93
N ILE A 144 -13.76 11.54 9.36
CA ILE A 144 -14.87 12.38 8.88
C ILE A 144 -15.60 11.69 7.73
N ARG A 145 -14.86 11.05 6.81
CA ARG A 145 -15.45 10.29 5.71
C ARG A 145 -16.21 9.06 6.20
N LEU A 146 -15.69 8.38 7.22
CA LEU A 146 -16.39 7.25 7.86
C LEU A 146 -17.73 7.68 8.47
N LEU A 147 -17.77 8.83 9.14
CA LEU A 147 -19.01 9.39 9.70
C LEU A 147 -20.00 9.81 8.60
N GLY A 148 -19.50 10.29 7.46
CA GLY A 148 -20.31 10.64 6.30
C GLY A 148 -21.11 9.47 5.73
N LEU A 149 -20.63 8.23 5.88
CA LEU A 149 -21.31 7.02 5.38
C LEU A 149 -22.63 6.72 6.07
N LEU A 150 -22.86 7.26 7.28
CA LEU A 150 -24.11 7.08 8.01
C LEU A 150 -25.31 7.70 7.27
N ARG A 151 -25.06 8.57 6.29
CA ARG A 151 -26.08 9.26 5.48
C ARG A 151 -25.89 9.02 3.98
N ALA A 152 -24.99 8.11 3.61
CA ALA A 152 -24.60 7.88 2.22
C ALA A 152 -25.57 6.96 1.49
N GLU A 153 -25.67 7.15 0.17
CA GLU A 153 -26.44 6.25 -0.69
C GLU A 153 -25.71 4.90 -0.89
N PRO A 154 -26.41 3.80 -1.26
CA PRO A 154 -25.78 2.49 -1.45
C PRO A 154 -24.59 2.49 -2.41
N LEU A 155 -24.65 3.31 -3.47
CA LEU A 155 -23.56 3.44 -4.45
C LEU A 155 -22.33 4.11 -3.85
N GLU A 156 -22.51 5.17 -3.05
CA GLU A 156 -21.42 5.87 -2.36
C GLU A 156 -20.75 4.98 -1.31
N ILE A 157 -21.52 4.12 -0.64
CA ILE A 157 -20.99 3.11 0.28
C ILE A 157 -20.13 2.11 -0.47
N LEU A 158 -20.59 1.62 -1.63
CA LEU A 158 -19.84 0.67 -2.45
C LEU A 158 -18.53 1.30 -2.96
N ASP A 159 -18.61 2.54 -3.45
CA ASP A 159 -17.44 3.32 -3.89
C ASP A 159 -16.45 3.48 -2.73
N PHE A 160 -16.90 3.88 -1.54
CA PHE A 160 -16.03 4.01 -0.38
C PHE A 160 -15.38 2.68 0.02
N LEU A 161 -16.14 1.59 0.07
CA LEU A 161 -15.62 0.27 0.43
C LEU A 161 -14.56 -0.21 -0.58
N GLY A 162 -14.85 -0.10 -1.88
CA GLY A 162 -13.92 -0.51 -2.93
C GLY A 162 -12.66 0.36 -2.99
N LEU A 163 -12.86 1.67 -3.14
CA LEU A 163 -11.77 2.64 -3.35
C LEU A 163 -10.95 2.84 -2.08
N GLN A 164 -11.61 2.99 -0.93
CA GLN A 164 -10.95 3.49 0.26
C GLN A 164 -10.59 2.39 1.25
N ILE A 165 -11.41 1.34 1.39
CA ILE A 165 -11.10 0.23 2.31
C ILE A 165 -10.32 -0.87 1.60
N ILE A 166 -10.85 -1.49 0.55
CA ILE A 166 -10.26 -2.66 -0.11
C ILE A 166 -8.91 -2.31 -0.73
N THR A 167 -8.84 -1.23 -1.50
CA THR A 167 -7.59 -0.82 -2.17
C THR A 167 -6.50 -0.50 -1.15
N THR A 168 -6.82 0.35 -0.16
CA THR A 168 -5.87 0.75 0.90
C THR A 168 -5.43 -0.44 1.75
N PHE A 169 -6.34 -1.36 2.08
CA PHE A 169 -6.01 -2.60 2.78
C PHE A 169 -5.04 -3.46 1.99
N THR A 170 -5.30 -3.64 0.69
CA THR A 170 -4.45 -4.46 -0.17
C THR A 170 -3.05 -3.85 -0.30
N TRP A 171 -2.94 -2.53 -0.45
CA TRP A 171 -1.66 -1.82 -0.45
C TRP A 171 -0.91 -2.02 0.86
N ASN A 172 -1.58 -1.81 1.99
CA ASN A 172 -0.98 -1.96 3.32
C ASN A 172 -0.58 -3.40 3.63
N LEU A 173 -1.33 -4.38 3.12
CA LEU A 173 -1.00 -5.79 3.27
C LEU A 173 0.27 -6.14 2.48
N LEU A 174 0.38 -5.72 1.22
CA LEU A 174 1.58 -5.97 0.41
C LEU A 174 2.80 -5.30 1.04
N ALA A 175 2.63 -4.04 1.42
CA ALA A 175 3.66 -3.24 2.03
C ALA A 175 4.11 -3.86 3.38
N SER A 176 3.19 -4.40 4.19
CA SER A 176 3.52 -5.18 5.39
C SER A 176 4.33 -6.45 5.09
N VAL A 177 4.02 -7.17 4.01
CA VAL A 177 4.80 -8.33 3.57
C VAL A 177 6.20 -7.92 3.14
N LEU A 178 6.35 -6.86 2.34
CA LEU A 178 7.66 -6.33 1.92
C LEU A 178 8.50 -5.95 3.15
N VAL A 179 7.91 -5.26 4.12
CA VAL A 179 8.56 -4.91 5.39
C VAL A 179 9.00 -6.15 6.17
N LEU A 180 8.15 -7.16 6.31
CA LEU A 180 8.48 -8.37 7.07
C LEU A 180 9.62 -9.17 6.40
N LEU A 181 9.62 -9.22 5.06
CA LEU A 181 10.61 -9.98 4.30
C LEU A 181 11.97 -9.28 4.25
N ALA A 182 11.98 -7.98 3.99
CA ALA A 182 13.16 -7.22 3.61
C ALA A 182 13.34 -5.84 4.28
N GLY A 183 12.43 -5.47 5.19
CA GLY A 183 12.50 -4.22 5.94
C GLY A 183 11.82 -3.04 5.24
N PRO A 184 11.83 -1.85 5.86
CA PRO A 184 11.10 -0.67 5.40
C PRO A 184 11.48 -0.23 3.98
N LEU A 185 12.75 -0.43 3.60
CA LEU A 185 13.24 -0.03 2.27
C LEU A 185 12.60 -0.80 1.12
N ALA A 186 12.27 -2.08 1.30
CA ALA A 186 11.57 -2.84 0.26
C ALA A 186 10.14 -2.32 0.03
N SER A 187 9.49 -1.89 1.10
CA SER A 187 8.17 -1.29 1.02
C SER A 187 8.20 0.14 0.48
N LEU A 188 9.23 0.92 0.83
CA LEU A 188 9.47 2.25 0.24
C LEU A 188 9.71 2.17 -1.27
N ALA A 189 10.43 1.15 -1.74
CA ALA A 189 10.62 0.91 -3.18
C ALA A 189 9.30 0.68 -3.92
N TYR A 190 8.26 0.19 -3.23
CA TYR A 190 6.90 0.10 -3.78
C TYR A 190 6.13 1.43 -3.64
N ARG A 191 6.10 2.02 -2.44
CA ARG A 191 5.21 3.16 -2.14
C ARG A 191 5.70 4.50 -2.70
N VAL A 192 7.00 4.78 -2.61
CA VAL A 192 7.56 6.10 -2.97
C VAL A 192 7.39 6.41 -4.46
N PRO A 193 7.67 5.49 -5.42
CA PRO A 193 7.47 5.81 -6.83
C PRO A 193 6.02 6.10 -7.19
N ILE A 194 5.06 5.41 -6.56
CA ILE A 194 3.62 5.65 -6.78
C ILE A 194 3.23 7.04 -6.25
N GLU A 195 3.65 7.38 -5.03
CA GLU A 195 3.39 8.72 -4.45
C GLU A 195 4.05 9.83 -5.26
N ALA A 196 5.26 9.59 -5.77
CA ALA A 196 5.97 10.50 -6.65
C ALA A 196 5.21 10.70 -7.97
N PHE A 197 4.70 9.64 -8.58
CA PHE A 197 3.86 9.71 -9.78
C PHE A 197 2.64 10.59 -9.55
N TRP A 198 1.87 10.34 -8.48
CA TRP A 198 0.67 11.13 -8.16
C TRP A 198 0.96 12.61 -7.92
N ARG A 199 2.09 12.96 -7.28
CA ARG A 199 2.40 14.34 -6.86
C ARG A 199 3.18 15.14 -7.88
N PHE A 200 4.01 14.51 -8.71
CA PHE A 200 4.85 15.20 -9.68
C PHE A 200 4.33 15.12 -11.11
N SER A 201 3.44 14.18 -11.44
CA SER A 201 2.84 14.17 -12.77
C SER A 201 1.87 15.36 -12.93
N PRO A 202 2.01 16.19 -13.98
CA PRO A 202 1.09 17.31 -14.24
C PRO A 202 -0.28 16.85 -14.74
N ILE A 203 -0.33 15.65 -15.32
CA ILE A 203 -1.54 15.00 -15.80
C ILE A 203 -1.70 13.64 -15.12
N LEU A 204 -2.92 13.32 -14.72
CA LEU A 204 -3.25 12.09 -14.01
C LEU A 204 -4.46 11.42 -14.68
N PRO A 205 -4.56 10.09 -14.64
CA PRO A 205 -5.66 9.39 -15.28
C PRO A 205 -7.00 9.71 -14.57
N ASN A 206 -8.02 10.10 -15.35
CA ASN A 206 -9.35 10.42 -14.82
C ASN A 206 -10.24 9.18 -14.82
N LEU A 207 -9.97 8.28 -13.89
CA LEU A 207 -10.56 6.94 -13.87
C LEU A 207 -11.94 6.91 -13.22
N THR A 208 -12.85 6.10 -13.80
CA THR A 208 -14.08 5.68 -13.11
C THR A 208 -13.75 4.82 -11.89
N TRP A 209 -14.71 4.66 -10.97
CA TRP A 209 -14.49 3.92 -9.71
C TRP A 209 -14.00 2.49 -9.96
N GLY A 210 -14.53 1.79 -10.97
CA GLY A 210 -14.10 0.44 -11.34
C GLY A 210 -12.62 0.39 -11.72
N TRP A 211 -12.19 1.27 -12.63
CA TRP A 211 -10.78 1.35 -13.03
C TRP A 211 -9.84 1.71 -11.88
N LYS A 212 -10.28 2.56 -10.94
CA LYS A 212 -9.51 2.87 -9.73
C LYS A 212 -9.33 1.65 -8.82
N VAL A 213 -10.37 0.83 -8.64
CA VAL A 213 -10.28 -0.40 -7.84
C VAL A 213 -9.36 -1.43 -8.53
N ILE A 214 -9.49 -1.63 -9.84
CA ILE A 214 -8.62 -2.56 -10.60
C ILE A 214 -7.15 -2.14 -10.49
N THR A 215 -6.85 -0.89 -10.85
CA THR A 215 -5.49 -0.35 -10.83
C THR A 215 -4.93 -0.28 -9.40
N GLY A 216 -5.81 -0.21 -8.40
CA GLY A 216 -5.47 -0.28 -6.98
C GLY A 216 -5.18 -1.71 -6.47
N VAL A 217 -5.94 -2.71 -6.89
CA VAL A 217 -5.91 -4.06 -6.28
C VAL A 217 -5.05 -5.05 -7.06
N VAL A 218 -5.08 -4.99 -8.40
CA VAL A 218 -4.34 -5.92 -9.26
C VAL A 218 -2.82 -5.89 -9.05
N PRO A 219 -2.13 -4.73 -9.06
CA PRO A 219 -0.68 -4.71 -8.86
C PRO A 219 -0.25 -5.33 -7.52
N PRO A 220 -0.89 -5.04 -6.37
CA PRO A 220 -0.61 -5.74 -5.13
C PRO A 220 -0.79 -7.25 -5.18
N ILE A 221 -1.86 -7.75 -5.83
CA ILE A 221 -2.10 -9.19 -6.01
C ILE A 221 -0.97 -9.82 -6.80
N VAL A 222 -0.61 -9.23 -7.95
CA VAL A 222 0.54 -9.66 -8.75
C VAL A 222 1.82 -9.63 -7.91
N GLY A 223 1.98 -8.61 -7.07
CA GLY A 223 3.08 -8.48 -6.14
C GLY A 223 3.18 -9.61 -5.12
N PHE A 224 2.07 -10.00 -4.48
CA PHE A 224 2.05 -11.17 -3.60
C PHE A 224 2.45 -12.43 -4.34
N THR A 225 1.89 -12.65 -5.53
CA THR A 225 2.20 -13.83 -6.35
C THR A 225 3.68 -13.86 -6.74
N ALA A 226 4.24 -12.72 -7.16
CA ALA A 226 5.66 -12.59 -7.48
C ALA A 226 6.56 -12.87 -6.26
N LEU A 227 6.19 -12.37 -5.07
CA LEU A 227 6.91 -12.62 -3.83
C LEU A 227 6.86 -14.10 -3.42
N ILE A 228 5.70 -14.74 -3.47
CA ILE A 228 5.56 -16.18 -3.17
C ILE A 228 6.35 -17.02 -4.17
N TYR A 229 6.29 -16.66 -5.46
CA TYR A 229 6.99 -17.36 -6.52
C TYR A 229 8.52 -17.27 -6.39
N GLN A 230 9.06 -16.14 -5.92
CA GLN A 230 10.50 -15.94 -5.72
C GLN A 230 10.99 -16.18 -4.28
N ALA A 231 10.09 -16.46 -3.33
CA ALA A 231 10.45 -16.60 -1.93
C ALA A 231 11.47 -17.73 -1.71
N THR A 232 12.48 -17.45 -0.89
CA THR A 232 13.43 -18.46 -0.40
C THR A 232 12.87 -19.19 0.82
N PRO A 233 13.38 -20.39 1.18
CA PRO A 233 12.95 -21.10 2.38
C PRO A 233 13.05 -20.25 3.67
N SER A 234 14.08 -19.41 3.77
CA SER A 234 14.23 -18.48 4.91
C SER A 234 13.15 -17.40 4.95
N GLN A 235 12.69 -16.92 3.79
CA GLN A 235 11.58 -15.96 3.68
C GLN A 235 10.24 -16.60 4.03
N PHE A 236 9.98 -17.85 3.63
CA PHE A 236 8.79 -18.58 4.08
C PHE A 236 8.76 -18.75 5.60
N ARG A 237 9.91 -19.06 6.22
CA ARG A 237 10.01 -19.14 7.69
C ARG A 237 9.68 -17.79 8.35
N LYS A 238 10.08 -16.66 7.75
CA LYS A 238 9.66 -15.32 8.23
C LYS A 238 8.15 -15.09 8.11
N LEU A 239 7.51 -15.67 7.11
CA LEU A 239 6.04 -15.68 6.95
C LEU A 239 5.35 -16.72 7.84
N GLY A 240 6.11 -17.51 8.61
CA GLY A 240 5.60 -18.55 9.51
C GLY A 240 5.27 -19.87 8.82
N ILE A 241 5.60 -20.00 7.53
CA ILE A 241 5.41 -21.19 6.72
C ILE A 241 6.67 -22.06 6.84
N ARG A 242 6.50 -23.36 7.12
CA ARG A 242 7.62 -24.30 7.33
C ARG A 242 7.72 -25.27 6.16
N PRO A 243 8.54 -24.96 5.14
CA PRO A 243 8.60 -25.74 3.90
C PRO A 243 9.04 -27.20 4.11
N GLU A 244 9.83 -27.49 5.15
CA GLU A 244 10.28 -28.86 5.44
C GLU A 244 9.17 -29.78 5.97
N ARG A 245 8.09 -29.23 6.52
CA ARG A 245 6.92 -30.02 6.99
C ARG A 245 5.88 -30.27 5.90
N GLU A 246 5.89 -29.49 4.82
CA GLU A 246 4.86 -29.48 3.77
C GLU A 246 5.30 -30.26 2.51
N GLY A 247 6.10 -31.33 2.66
CA GLY A 247 6.46 -32.23 1.55
C GLY A 247 7.66 -31.81 0.68
N GLY A 248 8.42 -30.80 1.10
CA GLY A 248 9.72 -30.44 0.51
C GLY A 248 9.66 -29.53 -0.72
N ILE A 249 10.74 -29.48 -1.51
CA ILE A 249 10.89 -28.51 -2.61
C ILE A 249 9.92 -28.77 -3.79
N ARG A 250 9.53 -30.03 -4.02
CA ARG A 250 8.65 -30.40 -5.13
C ARG A 250 7.20 -29.96 -4.91
N THR A 251 6.68 -30.07 -3.70
CA THR A 251 5.34 -29.59 -3.33
C THR A 251 5.27 -28.07 -3.44
N LEU A 252 6.28 -27.35 -2.96
CA LEU A 252 6.38 -25.89 -3.10
C LEU A 252 6.37 -25.41 -4.56
N LYS A 253 7.05 -26.12 -5.47
CA LYS A 253 7.03 -25.78 -6.90
C LYS A 253 5.62 -25.93 -7.50
N ARG A 254 4.89 -26.98 -7.09
CA ARG A 254 3.52 -27.21 -7.52
C ARG A 254 2.57 -26.14 -6.98
N GLU A 255 2.63 -25.85 -5.69
CA GLU A 255 1.81 -24.81 -5.06
C GLU A 255 2.06 -23.43 -5.68
N ARG A 256 3.32 -23.07 -5.97
CA ARG A 256 3.65 -21.83 -6.68
C ARG A 256 2.95 -21.73 -8.03
N ARG A 257 2.94 -22.83 -8.80
CA ARG A 257 2.28 -22.88 -10.11
C ARG A 257 0.76 -22.77 -9.93
N GLU A 258 0.19 -23.45 -8.96
CA GLU A 258 -1.26 -23.39 -8.66
C GLU A 258 -1.71 -22.00 -8.21
N ILE A 259 -0.93 -21.32 -7.36
CA ILE A 259 -1.19 -19.93 -6.94
C ILE A 259 -1.14 -18.98 -8.13
N LEU A 260 -0.13 -19.12 -9.00
CA LEU A 260 -0.02 -18.32 -10.23
C LEU A 260 -1.25 -18.48 -11.12
N TRP A 261 -1.65 -19.73 -11.40
CA TRP A 261 -2.82 -20.01 -12.24
C TRP A 261 -4.12 -19.50 -11.62
N THR A 262 -4.31 -19.72 -10.31
CA THR A 262 -5.48 -19.21 -9.58
C THR A 262 -5.54 -17.69 -9.63
N THR A 263 -4.40 -17.01 -9.46
CA THR A 263 -4.32 -15.54 -9.54
C THR A 263 -4.74 -15.04 -10.92
N ILE A 264 -4.19 -15.63 -11.98
CA ILE A 264 -4.52 -15.27 -13.36
C ILE A 264 -6.00 -15.50 -13.62
N PHE A 265 -6.54 -16.66 -13.22
CA PHE A 265 -7.94 -17.00 -13.40
C PHE A 265 -8.87 -16.02 -12.68
N CYS A 266 -8.59 -15.68 -11.41
CA CYS A 266 -9.38 -14.72 -10.66
C CYS A 266 -9.38 -13.33 -11.32
N ILE A 267 -8.22 -12.85 -11.78
CA ILE A 267 -8.13 -11.54 -12.45
C ILE A 267 -8.94 -11.55 -13.75
N VAL A 268 -8.80 -12.59 -14.58
CA VAL A 268 -9.54 -12.72 -15.84
C VAL A 268 -11.05 -12.83 -15.58
N ALA A 269 -11.47 -13.61 -14.58
CA ALA A 269 -12.88 -13.75 -14.22
C ALA A 269 -13.50 -12.42 -13.77
N ILE A 270 -12.80 -11.66 -12.91
CA ILE A 270 -13.26 -10.34 -12.47
C ILE A 270 -13.38 -9.38 -13.65
N LEU A 271 -12.36 -9.33 -14.52
CA LEU A 271 -12.39 -8.48 -15.72
C LEU A 271 -13.51 -8.88 -16.68
N ALA A 272 -13.76 -10.18 -16.87
CA ALA A 272 -14.84 -10.68 -17.71
C ALA A 272 -16.22 -10.30 -17.16
N ILE A 273 -16.45 -10.45 -15.85
CA ILE A 273 -17.69 -10.04 -15.20
C ILE A 273 -17.90 -8.54 -15.35
N TRP A 274 -16.87 -7.73 -15.12
CA TRP A 274 -16.98 -6.26 -15.16
C TRP A 274 -17.10 -5.71 -16.58
N PHE A 275 -16.51 -6.41 -17.56
CA PHE A 275 -16.74 -6.13 -18.97
C PHE A 275 -18.18 -6.46 -19.37
N ALA A 276 -18.70 -7.63 -18.96
CA ALA A 276 -20.06 -8.04 -19.28
C ALA A 276 -21.13 -7.13 -18.65
N THR A 277 -20.88 -6.59 -17.46
CA THR A 277 -21.81 -5.63 -16.81
C THR A 277 -21.65 -4.19 -17.31
N GLY A 278 -20.71 -3.91 -18.22
CA GLY A 278 -20.42 -2.56 -18.71
C GLY A 278 -19.76 -1.64 -17.67
N LEU A 279 -19.35 -2.19 -16.54
CA LEU A 279 -18.75 -1.47 -15.41
C LEU A 279 -17.40 -0.84 -15.77
N LEU A 280 -16.75 -1.36 -16.81
CA LEU A 280 -15.54 -0.81 -17.40
C LEU A 280 -15.79 0.37 -18.34
N GLY A 281 -17.03 0.83 -18.51
CA GLY A 281 -17.40 1.91 -19.43
C GLY A 281 -17.39 1.49 -20.90
N VAL A 282 -17.22 0.19 -21.18
CA VAL A 282 -17.29 -0.41 -22.51
C VAL A 282 -18.39 -1.45 -22.47
N PHE A 283 -19.41 -1.29 -23.32
CA PHE A 283 -20.50 -2.25 -23.43
C PHE A 283 -20.27 -3.14 -24.65
N PRO A 284 -20.52 -4.46 -24.55
CA PRO A 284 -20.68 -5.26 -25.74
C PRO A 284 -21.98 -4.82 -26.45
N SER A 285 -21.85 -4.05 -27.53
CA SER A 285 -22.96 -3.80 -28.45
C SER A 285 -23.17 -5.06 -29.29
N ILE A 286 -24.37 -5.64 -29.21
CA ILE A 286 -24.82 -6.72 -30.10
C ILE A 286 -25.03 -6.16 -31.51
#